data_AF-A0A8S2XFZ0-F1
#
_entry.id   AF-A0A8S2XFZ0-F1
#
_cell.length_a   1.000
_cell.length_b   1.000
_cell.length_c   1.000
_cell.angle_alpha   90.00
_cell.angle_beta   90.00
_cell.angle_gamma   90.00
#
_symmetry.space_group_name_H-M   'P 1'
#
loop_
_entity.id
_entity.type
_entity.pdbx_description
1 polymer ?
#
loop_
_entity_poly.entity_id
_entity_poly.type
_entity_poly.pdbx_seq_one_letter_code
_entity_poly.pdbx_strand_id
1 'polypeptide(L)'
;MKGSKHPAQLKEGYTFEDIKNIVKEKFGSTNYRLIVNGQEIQDNDPVKFAELKKSIKNLTVIYVCQRMDGGSGLVDIDSHKATLIVDIQDELRKIPTQSTNSTCLICTEEKRCIKFCCSSIICKECFPNYFIYGDFKIKCLACNQLVSPAKVFVTPEFIQSLVQLDETKTMTQNIDFQICTCGAFSINSTMHAKQRCNNCQRWL
;
A
#
# COMPACT_ATOMS: atom_id res chain seq x y z
N MET A 1 -7.65 -21.04 -15.51
CA MET A 1 -6.25 -20.59 -15.36
C MET A 1 -5.32 -21.79 -15.56
N LYS A 2 -4.31 -21.69 -16.44
CA LYS A 2 -3.26 -22.71 -16.56
C LYS A 2 -2.19 -22.42 -15.52
N GLY A 3 -2.08 -23.24 -14.48
CA GLY A 3 -0.97 -23.19 -13.52
C GLY A 3 0.10 -24.22 -13.89
N SER A 4 1.36 -23.94 -13.57
CA SER A 4 2.46 -24.91 -13.62
C SER A 4 2.84 -25.35 -12.20
N LYS A 5 3.28 -26.59 -12.05
CA LYS A 5 3.79 -27.14 -10.79
C LYS A 5 5.27 -27.42 -10.96
N HIS A 6 6.10 -26.88 -10.07
CA HIS A 6 7.54 -27.06 -10.08
C HIS A 6 7.98 -27.64 -8.74
N PRO A 7 8.73 -28.77 -8.73
CA PRO A 7 9.36 -29.24 -7.51
C PRO A 7 10.51 -28.29 -7.14
N ALA A 8 10.66 -28.03 -5.84
CA ALA A 8 11.75 -27.24 -5.29
C ALA A 8 12.22 -27.86 -3.98
N GLN A 9 13.53 -27.85 -3.76
CA GLN A 9 14.15 -28.34 -2.53
C GLN A 9 14.64 -27.14 -1.71
N LEU A 10 14.08 -26.99 -0.52
CA LEU A 10 14.54 -25.98 0.44
C LEU A 10 15.68 -26.57 1.28
N LYS A 11 16.72 -25.76 1.50
CA LYS A 11 17.85 -26.12 2.36
C LYS A 11 17.42 -26.08 3.82
N GLU A 12 18.13 -26.79 4.68
CA GLU A 12 17.95 -26.64 6.12
C GLU A 12 18.22 -25.18 6.54
N GLY A 13 17.36 -24.62 7.38
CA GLY A 13 17.49 -23.21 7.80
C GLY A 13 17.03 -22.16 6.77
N TYR A 14 16.40 -22.55 5.66
CA TYR A 14 15.97 -21.62 4.59
C TYR A 14 15.23 -20.36 5.10
N THR A 15 15.44 -19.26 4.39
CA THR A 15 14.83 -17.96 4.64
C THR A 15 13.67 -17.72 3.68
N PHE A 16 12.91 -16.65 3.92
CA PHE A 16 11.88 -16.23 2.97
C PHE A 16 12.50 -15.81 1.62
N GLU A 17 13.68 -15.20 1.64
CA GLU A 17 14.42 -14.79 0.44
C GLU A 17 14.81 -16.00 -0.44
N ASP A 18 15.12 -17.14 0.16
CA ASP A 18 15.36 -18.38 -0.58
C ASP A 18 14.11 -18.83 -1.37
N ILE A 19 12.92 -18.69 -0.78
CA ILE A 19 11.66 -18.97 -1.48
C ILE A 19 11.47 -17.96 -2.62
N LYS A 20 11.75 -16.68 -2.40
CA LYS A 20 11.62 -15.66 -3.46
C LYS A 20 12.54 -15.94 -4.65
N ASN A 21 13.77 -16.36 -4.38
CA ASN A 21 14.74 -16.72 -5.42
C ASN A 21 14.23 -17.91 -6.26
N ILE A 22 13.67 -18.93 -5.61
CA ILE A 22 13.05 -20.07 -6.31
C ILE A 22 11.87 -19.60 -7.15
N VAL A 23 11.02 -18.73 -6.61
CA VAL A 23 9.86 -18.21 -7.34
C VAL A 23 10.30 -17.44 -8.59
N LYS A 24 11.30 -16.57 -8.45
CA LYS A 24 11.87 -15.80 -9.56
C LYS A 24 12.50 -16.72 -10.61
N GLU A 25 13.25 -17.73 -10.18
CA GLU A 25 13.88 -18.70 -11.09
C GLU A 25 12.85 -19.54 -11.86
N LYS A 26 11.82 -20.05 -11.18
CA LYS A 26 10.86 -21.00 -11.77
C LYS A 26 9.70 -20.33 -12.51
N PHE A 27 9.24 -19.17 -12.04
CA PHE A 27 8.03 -18.51 -12.54
C PHE A 27 8.31 -17.15 -13.19
N GLY A 28 9.52 -16.59 -13.07
CA GLY A 28 9.87 -15.28 -13.66
C GLY A 28 9.09 -14.10 -13.09
N SER A 29 8.33 -14.30 -12.01
CA SER A 29 7.45 -13.27 -11.44
C SER A 29 8.12 -12.55 -10.27
N THR A 30 7.99 -11.23 -10.25
CA THR A 30 8.39 -10.36 -9.14
C THR A 30 7.19 -9.81 -8.36
N ASN A 31 5.97 -9.92 -8.91
CA ASN A 31 4.74 -9.44 -8.30
C ASN A 31 3.78 -10.60 -8.01
N TYR A 32 3.89 -11.17 -6.81
CA TYR A 32 3.13 -12.36 -6.42
C TYR A 32 2.79 -12.37 -4.92
N ARG A 33 1.90 -13.29 -4.55
CA ARG A 33 1.62 -13.70 -3.18
C ARG A 33 2.00 -15.16 -3.02
N LEU A 34 2.50 -15.51 -1.84
CA LEU A 34 2.78 -16.89 -1.47
C LEU A 34 1.72 -17.35 -0.49
N ILE A 35 1.08 -18.48 -0.79
CA ILE A 35 0.05 -19.04 0.09
C ILE A 35 0.44 -20.47 0.47
N VAL A 36 0.42 -20.73 1.78
CA VAL A 36 0.67 -22.05 2.35
C VAL A 36 -0.47 -22.40 3.27
N ASN A 37 -1.11 -23.56 3.06
CA ASN A 37 -2.25 -24.01 3.86
C ASN A 37 -3.39 -22.97 3.99
N GLY A 38 -3.62 -22.17 2.94
CA GLY A 38 -4.65 -21.14 2.91
C GLY A 38 -4.27 -19.81 3.58
N GLN A 39 -3.04 -19.67 4.09
CA GLN A 39 -2.54 -18.45 4.71
C GLN A 39 -1.48 -17.78 3.81
N GLU A 40 -1.56 -16.46 3.66
CA GLU A 40 -0.56 -15.67 2.93
C GLU A 40 0.72 -15.51 3.77
N ILE A 41 1.87 -15.75 3.15
CA ILE A 41 3.17 -15.41 3.72
C ILE A 41 3.48 -13.96 3.38
N GLN A 42 3.45 -13.09 4.38
CA GLN A 42 3.82 -11.68 4.23
C GLN A 42 5.31 -11.47 4.50
N ASP A 43 5.98 -10.72 3.62
CA ASP A 43 7.43 -10.43 3.67
C ASP A 43 7.83 -9.55 4.86
N ASN A 44 6.92 -8.68 5.30
CA ASN A 44 7.14 -7.68 6.34
C ASN A 44 6.88 -8.18 7.76
N ASP A 45 6.55 -9.46 7.96
CA ASP A 45 6.23 -10.05 9.26
C ASP A 45 7.08 -11.31 9.53
N PRO A 46 8.32 -11.13 10.03
CA PRO A 46 9.24 -12.24 10.27
C PRO A 46 8.73 -13.22 11.35
N VAL A 47 7.89 -12.76 12.28
CA VAL A 47 7.29 -13.60 13.32
C VAL A 47 6.28 -14.56 12.70
N LYS A 48 5.35 -14.04 11.89
CA LYS A 48 4.39 -14.89 11.17
C LYS A 48 5.06 -15.83 10.19
N PHE A 49 6.12 -15.40 9.51
CA PHE A 49 6.89 -16.30 8.64
C PHE A 49 7.48 -17.47 9.44
N ALA A 50 8.07 -17.22 10.61
CA ALA A 50 8.63 -18.27 11.45
C ALA A 50 7.57 -19.27 11.94
N GLU A 51 6.34 -18.82 12.20
CA GLU A 51 5.21 -19.69 12.55
C GLU A 51 4.75 -20.52 11.35
N LEU A 52 4.51 -19.89 10.20
CA LEU A 52 4.13 -20.54 8.95
C LEU A 52 5.18 -21.56 8.49
N LYS A 53 6.47 -21.25 8.69
CA LYS A 53 7.60 -22.14 8.39
C LYS A 53 7.48 -23.50 9.07
N LYS A 54 6.93 -23.57 10.29
CA LYS A 54 6.70 -24.83 11.01
C LYS A 54 5.68 -25.75 10.32
N SER A 55 4.81 -25.18 9.49
CA SER A 55 3.79 -25.93 8.73
C SER A 55 4.28 -26.46 7.39
N ILE A 56 5.44 -25.99 6.92
CA ILE A 56 6.07 -26.44 5.67
C ILE A 56 6.86 -27.71 5.96
N LYS A 57 6.37 -28.83 5.44
CA LYS A 57 6.96 -30.17 5.57
C LYS A 57 7.26 -30.71 4.17
N ASN A 58 7.77 -31.94 4.10
CA ASN A 58 7.92 -32.64 2.83
C ASN A 58 6.60 -32.67 2.07
N LEU A 59 6.69 -32.40 0.76
CA LEU A 59 5.57 -32.35 -0.18
C LEU A 59 4.53 -31.24 0.10
N THR A 60 4.84 -30.26 0.96
CA THR A 60 3.98 -29.09 1.11
C THR A 60 3.88 -28.32 -0.21
N VAL A 61 2.65 -28.03 -0.63
CA VAL A 61 2.38 -27.19 -1.79
C VAL A 61 2.36 -25.73 -1.34
N ILE A 62 3.29 -24.94 -1.87
CA ILE A 62 3.29 -23.48 -1.78
C ILE A 62 2.67 -22.95 -3.07
N TYR A 63 1.56 -22.22 -2.95
CA TYR A 63 0.93 -21.58 -4.09
C TYR A 63 1.64 -20.25 -4.36
N VAL A 64 2.18 -20.13 -5.58
CA VAL A 64 2.71 -18.87 -6.11
C VAL A 64 1.62 -18.28 -6.98
N CYS A 65 1.04 -17.18 -6.54
CA CYS A 65 -0.08 -16.57 -7.23
C CYS A 65 0.31 -15.17 -7.68
N GLN A 66 0.27 -14.93 -8.98
CA GLN A 66 0.50 -13.60 -9.53
C GLN A 66 -0.54 -12.64 -8.95
N ARG A 67 -0.08 -11.48 -8.44
CA ARG A 67 -1.01 -10.42 -8.09
C ARG A 67 -1.63 -9.92 -9.38
N MET A 68 -2.95 -10.00 -9.48
CA MET A 68 -3.64 -9.30 -10.55
C MET A 68 -3.73 -7.84 -10.12
N ASP A 69 -3.23 -6.95 -10.96
CA ASP A 69 -3.49 -5.52 -10.81
C ASP A 69 -5.00 -5.36 -10.71
N GLY A 70 -5.47 -4.75 -9.63
CA GLY A 70 -6.90 -4.65 -9.41
C GLY A 70 -7.59 -3.93 -10.57
N GLY A 71 -8.87 -4.25 -10.79
CA GLY A 71 -9.62 -3.73 -11.94
C GLY A 71 -9.57 -2.21 -11.97
N SER A 72 -8.80 -1.66 -12.90
CA SER A 72 -8.81 -0.24 -13.22
C SER A 72 -10.24 0.14 -13.62
N GLY A 73 -10.91 0.96 -12.80
CA GLY A 73 -12.26 1.47 -13.10
C GLY A 73 -13.36 1.13 -12.09
N LEU A 74 -13.09 0.37 -11.02
CA LEU A 74 -14.07 0.16 -9.94
C LEU A 74 -14.15 1.32 -8.95
N VAL A 75 -13.08 2.10 -8.81
CA VAL A 75 -13.04 3.31 -7.97
C VAL A 75 -12.35 4.43 -8.73
N ASP A 76 -13.04 5.55 -8.88
CA ASP A 76 -12.54 6.73 -9.59
C ASP A 76 -11.59 7.55 -8.70
N ILE A 77 -10.34 7.10 -8.65
CA ILE A 77 -9.25 7.77 -7.91
C ILE A 77 -9.03 9.19 -8.46
N ASP A 78 -9.22 9.40 -9.76
CA ASP A 78 -8.97 10.69 -10.40
C ASP A 78 -10.02 11.72 -10.00
N SER A 79 -11.29 11.31 -9.88
CA SER A 79 -12.33 12.16 -9.28
C SER A 79 -12.01 12.50 -7.82
N HIS A 80 -11.55 11.54 -7.02
CA HIS A 80 -11.18 11.82 -5.63
C HIS A 80 -9.98 12.79 -5.54
N LYS A 81 -8.97 12.63 -6.40
CA LYS A 81 -7.85 13.59 -6.53
C LYS A 81 -8.33 14.97 -6.95
N ALA A 82 -9.26 15.06 -7.89
CA ALA A 82 -9.81 16.34 -8.34
C ALA A 82 -10.52 17.10 -7.21
N THR A 83 -11.32 16.41 -6.39
CA THR A 83 -11.96 17.02 -5.20
C THR A 83 -10.90 17.57 -4.24
N LEU A 84 -9.87 16.79 -3.92
CA LEU A 84 -8.79 17.23 -3.03
C LEU A 84 -8.01 18.44 -3.58
N ILE A 85 -7.85 18.55 -4.89
CA ILE A 85 -7.20 19.71 -5.54
C ILE A 85 -8.04 20.98 -5.38
N VAL A 86 -9.36 20.87 -5.42
CA VAL A 86 -10.26 22.02 -5.20
C VAL A 86 -10.19 22.46 -3.74
N ASP A 87 -10.26 21.52 -2.80
CA ASP A 87 -10.33 21.80 -1.37
C ASP A 87 -9.00 22.36 -0.80
N ILE A 88 -7.86 22.02 -1.42
CA ILE A 88 -6.54 22.34 -0.87
C ILE A 88 -6.31 23.83 -0.63
N GLN A 89 -6.89 24.71 -1.45
CA GLN A 89 -6.69 26.16 -1.30
C GLN A 89 -7.37 26.67 -0.03
N ASP A 90 -8.57 26.19 0.27
CA ASP A 90 -9.30 26.57 1.47
C ASP A 90 -8.68 25.95 2.72
N GLU A 91 -8.18 24.72 2.60
CA GLU A 91 -7.42 24.08 3.67
C GLU A 91 -6.13 24.84 4.00
N LEU A 92 -5.38 25.26 2.99
CA LEU A 92 -4.15 26.02 3.20
C LEU A 92 -4.37 27.35 3.89
N ARG A 93 -5.53 27.99 3.73
CA ARG A 93 -5.87 29.21 4.47
C ARG A 93 -5.92 28.97 5.98
N LYS A 94 -6.41 27.80 6.40
CA LYS A 94 -6.58 27.39 7.80
C LYS A 94 -5.26 26.94 8.46
N ILE A 95 -4.27 26.53 7.66
CA ILE A 95 -2.99 26.04 8.18
C ILE A 95 -2.20 27.21 8.82
N PRO A 96 -1.74 27.06 10.08
CA PRO A 96 -0.91 28.06 10.73
C PRO A 96 0.47 28.15 10.05
N THR A 97 0.94 29.38 9.85
CA THR A 97 2.29 29.66 9.39
C THR A 97 3.18 30.10 10.56
N GLN A 98 4.49 30.08 10.34
CA GLN A 98 5.44 30.65 11.29
C GLN A 98 5.15 32.14 11.53
N SER A 99 5.35 32.57 12.77
CA SER A 99 5.14 33.95 13.20
C SER A 99 6.10 34.93 12.51
N THR A 100 7.31 34.47 12.20
CA THR A 100 8.33 35.21 11.46
C THR A 100 8.43 34.72 10.02
N ASN A 101 8.95 35.58 9.14
CA ASN A 101 9.31 35.15 7.80
C ASN A 101 10.41 34.09 7.89
N SER A 102 10.38 33.15 6.96
CA SER A 102 11.38 32.10 6.81
C SER A 102 11.55 31.79 5.34
N THR A 103 12.75 31.39 4.96
CA THR A 103 13.10 31.05 3.58
C THR A 103 12.34 29.79 3.15
N CYS A 104 11.53 29.90 2.10
CA CYS A 104 10.86 28.75 1.52
C CYS A 104 11.89 27.83 0.86
N LEU A 105 11.84 26.52 1.14
CA LEU A 105 12.75 25.54 0.53
C LEU A 105 12.56 25.35 -0.99
N ILE A 106 11.45 25.82 -1.56
CA ILE A 106 11.13 25.66 -2.98
C ILE A 106 11.45 26.93 -3.76
N CYS A 107 10.82 28.06 -3.42
CA CYS A 107 11.04 29.31 -4.14
C CYS A 107 12.20 30.15 -3.61
N THR A 108 12.82 29.77 -2.49
CA THR A 108 13.94 30.50 -1.84
C THR A 108 13.62 31.90 -1.33
N GLU A 109 12.36 32.33 -1.41
CA GLU A 109 11.91 33.65 -0.93
C GLU A 109 11.59 33.61 0.57
N GLU A 110 11.81 34.74 1.26
CA GLU A 110 11.42 34.91 2.66
C GLU A 110 9.94 35.27 2.79
N LYS A 111 9.14 34.33 3.30
CA LYS A 111 7.70 34.48 3.47
C LYS A 111 7.25 33.84 4.77
N ARG A 112 6.00 34.10 5.18
CA ARG A 112 5.35 33.31 6.24
C ARG A 112 5.07 31.90 5.72
N CYS A 113 5.91 30.95 6.11
CA CYS A 113 5.88 29.59 5.62
C CYS A 113 5.23 28.61 6.60
N ILE A 114 4.78 27.48 6.07
CA ILE A 114 4.27 26.34 6.84
C ILE A 114 5.48 25.47 7.23
N LYS A 115 5.64 25.21 8.53
CA LYS A 115 6.61 24.24 9.04
C LYS A 115 5.87 22.97 9.46
N PHE A 116 6.15 21.86 8.77
CA PHE A 116 5.46 20.58 8.99
C PHE A 116 6.38 19.42 9.39
N CYS A 117 7.70 19.64 9.45
CA CYS A 117 8.67 18.67 9.97
C CYS A 117 9.90 19.39 10.53
N CYS A 118 10.97 18.65 10.86
CA CYS A 118 12.21 19.14 11.47
C CYS A 118 12.68 20.48 10.91
N SER A 119 12.97 20.51 9.59
CA SER A 119 13.44 21.70 8.87
C SER A 119 12.67 21.95 7.57
N SER A 120 11.61 21.19 7.30
CA SER A 120 10.81 21.41 6.08
C SER A 120 9.88 22.59 6.26
N ILE A 121 10.19 23.66 5.52
CA ILE A 121 9.50 24.95 5.55
C ILE A 121 9.14 25.32 4.11
N ILE A 122 7.84 25.39 3.81
CA ILE A 122 7.34 25.69 2.46
C ILE A 122 6.27 26.78 2.56
N CYS A 123 6.30 27.78 1.67
CA CYS A 123 5.29 28.83 1.63
C CYS A 123 3.94 28.30 1.14
N LYS A 124 2.83 28.98 1.47
CA LYS A 124 1.48 28.56 1.07
C LYS A 124 1.30 28.48 -0.45
N GLU A 125 2.05 29.26 -1.21
CA GLU A 125 1.98 29.29 -2.68
C GLU A 125 2.67 28.06 -3.32
N CYS A 126 3.78 27.60 -2.76
CA CYS A 126 4.50 26.43 -3.28
C CYS A 126 3.92 25.10 -2.77
N PHE A 127 3.22 25.12 -1.63
CA PHE A 127 2.70 23.91 -0.99
C PHE A 127 1.74 23.09 -1.89
N PRO A 128 0.78 23.67 -2.64
CA PRO A 128 -0.12 22.90 -3.50
C PRO A 128 0.62 22.05 -4.52
N ASN A 129 1.52 22.67 -5.29
CA ASN A 129 2.29 21.97 -6.31
C ASN A 129 3.17 20.88 -5.68
N TYR A 130 3.85 21.22 -4.57
CA TYR A 130 4.62 20.25 -3.80
C TYR A 130 3.79 19.03 -3.40
N PHE A 131 2.59 19.26 -2.86
CA PHE A 131 1.71 18.21 -2.38
C PHE A 131 1.11 17.36 -3.51
N ILE A 132 0.71 17.99 -4.61
CA ILE A 132 0.16 17.32 -5.80
C ILE A 132 1.23 16.46 -6.49
N TYR A 133 2.43 17.00 -6.72
CA TYR A 133 3.54 16.22 -7.29
C TYR A 133 4.05 15.12 -6.35
N GLY A 134 3.83 15.29 -5.04
CA GLY A 134 4.05 14.26 -4.02
C GLY A 134 2.93 13.21 -3.94
N ASP A 135 2.01 13.17 -4.90
CA ASP A 135 0.85 12.26 -4.94
C ASP A 135 -0.01 12.32 -3.66
N PHE A 136 -0.24 13.56 -3.18
CA PHE A 136 -1.01 13.87 -1.97
C PHE A 136 -0.37 13.32 -0.68
N LYS A 137 0.95 13.08 -0.68
CA LYS A 137 1.74 12.70 0.50
C LYS A 137 2.62 13.84 0.96
N ILE A 138 2.67 14.07 2.28
CA ILE A 138 3.54 15.09 2.88
C ILE A 138 4.87 14.42 3.23
N LYS A 139 5.90 14.65 2.42
CA LYS A 139 7.27 14.18 2.71
C LYS A 139 8.10 15.28 3.35
N CYS A 140 8.93 14.96 4.32
CA CYS A 140 9.93 15.91 4.78
C CYS A 140 11.02 16.05 3.71
N LEU A 141 11.29 17.25 3.21
CA LEU A 141 12.37 17.50 2.24
C LEU A 141 13.76 17.35 2.87
N ALA A 142 13.88 17.48 4.19
CA ALA A 142 15.15 17.38 4.90
C ALA A 142 15.50 15.93 5.30
N CYS A 143 14.56 15.19 5.91
CA CYS A 143 14.81 13.83 6.41
C CYS A 143 14.13 12.73 5.58
N ASN A 144 13.43 13.07 4.50
CA ASN A 144 12.71 12.15 3.62
C ASN A 144 11.59 11.31 4.27
N GLN A 145 11.27 11.53 5.54
CA GLN A 145 10.19 10.81 6.23
C GLN A 145 8.80 11.28 5.80
N LEU A 146 7.85 10.36 5.74
CA LEU A 146 6.44 10.70 5.57
C LEU A 146 5.89 11.33 6.84
N VAL A 147 5.18 12.43 6.67
CA VAL A 147 4.54 13.21 7.72
C VAL A 147 3.05 12.94 7.65
N SER A 148 2.45 12.61 8.79
CA SER A 148 1.00 12.43 8.89
C SER A 148 0.26 13.72 8.49
N PRO A 149 -0.78 13.66 7.65
CA PRO A 149 -1.60 14.83 7.29
C PRO A 149 -2.15 15.58 8.49
N ALA A 150 -2.47 14.87 9.59
CA ALA A 150 -2.96 15.45 10.84
C ALA A 150 -1.95 16.35 11.56
N LYS A 151 -0.67 16.33 11.18
CA LYS A 151 0.35 17.26 11.68
C LYS A 151 0.36 18.61 10.94
N VAL A 152 -0.37 18.72 9.83
CA VAL A 152 -0.30 19.87 8.92
C VAL A 152 -1.68 20.46 8.71
N PHE A 153 -2.65 19.64 8.32
CA PHE A 153 -4.03 20.05 8.14
C PHE A 153 -4.79 19.99 9.46
N VAL A 154 -5.80 20.84 9.58
CA VAL A 154 -6.60 20.99 10.80
C VAL A 154 -8.05 20.51 10.63
N THR A 155 -8.54 20.41 9.40
CA THR A 155 -9.91 19.98 9.11
C THR A 155 -9.99 18.45 9.10
N PRO A 156 -10.74 17.82 10.03
CA PRO A 156 -10.83 16.36 10.15
C PRO A 156 -11.32 15.67 8.88
N GLU A 157 -12.31 16.26 8.20
CA GLU A 157 -12.92 15.71 6.99
C GLU A 157 -11.89 15.63 5.85
N PHE A 158 -11.08 16.67 5.69
CA PHE A 158 -10.02 16.69 4.68
C PHE A 158 -8.91 15.66 4.99
N ILE A 159 -8.53 15.54 6.27
CA ILE A 159 -7.58 14.50 6.70
C ILE A 159 -8.13 13.10 6.40
N GLN A 160 -9.41 12.86 6.68
CA GLN A 160 -10.09 11.60 6.41
C GLN A 160 -10.09 11.29 4.91
N SER A 161 -10.38 12.27 4.05
CA SER A 161 -10.34 12.10 2.59
C SER A 161 -8.94 11.71 2.09
N LEU A 162 -7.88 12.30 2.65
CA LEU A 162 -6.51 11.93 2.32
C LEU A 162 -6.16 10.49 2.75
N VAL A 163 -6.62 10.06 3.93
CA VAL A 163 -6.46 8.67 4.38
C VAL A 163 -7.21 7.73 3.46
N GLN A 164 -8.47 8.06 3.13
CA GLN A 164 -9.30 7.26 2.24
C GLN A 164 -8.70 7.17 0.83
N LEU A 165 -8.02 8.20 0.33
CA LEU A 165 -7.31 8.14 -0.95
C LEU A 165 -6.19 7.09 -0.94
N ASP A 166 -5.38 7.02 0.13
CA ASP A 166 -4.27 6.06 0.25
C ASP A 166 -4.80 4.62 0.44
N GLU A 167 -5.86 4.46 1.24
CA GLU A 167 -6.59 3.19 1.37
C GLU A 167 -7.16 2.75 0.02
N THR A 168 -7.82 3.65 -0.70
CA THR A 168 -8.42 3.36 -2.02
C THR A 168 -7.36 2.98 -3.05
N LYS A 169 -6.21 3.67 -3.07
CA LYS A 169 -5.07 3.30 -3.94
C LYS A 169 -4.53 1.91 -3.60
N THR A 170 -4.40 1.60 -2.32
CA THR A 170 -3.94 0.27 -1.86
C THR A 170 -4.96 -0.82 -2.21
N MET A 171 -6.24 -0.50 -2.08
CA MET A 171 -7.37 -1.37 -2.39
C MET A 171 -7.45 -1.65 -3.89
N THR A 172 -7.40 -0.63 -4.75
CA THR A 172 -7.44 -0.77 -6.22
C THR A 172 -6.22 -1.47 -6.82
N GLN A 173 -5.08 -1.48 -6.13
CA GLN A 173 -3.90 -2.24 -6.57
C GLN A 173 -4.05 -3.76 -6.38
N ASN A 174 -5.09 -4.23 -5.69
CA ASN A 174 -5.23 -5.63 -5.31
C ASN A 174 -6.60 -6.20 -5.68
N ILE A 175 -6.68 -7.06 -6.71
CA ILE A 175 -7.72 -8.10 -6.71
C ILE A 175 -7.27 -9.19 -5.75
N ASP A 176 -7.98 -9.31 -4.63
CA ASP A 176 -7.81 -10.45 -3.74
C ASP A 176 -8.41 -11.69 -4.41
N PHE A 177 -7.67 -12.79 -4.43
CA PHE A 177 -8.25 -14.11 -4.63
C PHE A 177 -8.09 -14.88 -3.31
N GLN A 178 -9.08 -15.70 -2.99
CA GLN A 178 -9.10 -16.53 -1.79
C GLN A 178 -9.04 -18.00 -2.19
N ILE A 179 -8.28 -18.80 -1.43
CA ILE A 179 -8.17 -20.25 -1.64
C ILE A 179 -8.89 -20.93 -0.46
N CYS A 180 -10.02 -21.62 -0.71
CA CYS A 180 -10.66 -22.45 0.34
C CYS A 180 -9.65 -23.49 0.81
N THR A 181 -9.74 -23.93 2.07
CA THR A 181 -9.01 -25.09 2.57
C THR A 181 -9.23 -26.36 1.74
N CYS A 182 -10.31 -26.43 0.94
CA CYS A 182 -10.54 -27.50 -0.03
C CYS A 182 -9.73 -27.37 -1.34
N GLY A 183 -8.91 -26.32 -1.48
CA GLY A 183 -8.11 -26.02 -2.66
C GLY A 183 -8.84 -25.26 -3.77
N ALA A 184 -10.11 -24.89 -3.58
CA ALA A 184 -10.87 -24.13 -4.57
C ALA A 184 -10.46 -22.65 -4.59
N PHE A 185 -10.16 -22.14 -5.79
CA PHE A 185 -9.78 -20.75 -6.04
C PHE A 185 -11.03 -19.88 -6.30
N SER A 186 -11.16 -18.75 -5.62
CA SER A 186 -12.19 -17.74 -5.86
C SER A 186 -11.56 -16.37 -6.04
N ILE A 187 -12.03 -15.60 -7.02
CA ILE A 187 -11.68 -14.19 -7.15
C ILE A 187 -12.61 -13.40 -6.21
N ASN A 188 -12.06 -12.68 -5.24
CA ASN A 188 -12.82 -11.75 -4.42
C ASN A 188 -13.06 -10.47 -5.20
N SER A 189 -14.07 -10.51 -6.07
CA SER A 189 -14.58 -9.37 -6.81
C SER A 189 -15.17 -8.26 -5.92
N THR A 190 -15.39 -8.55 -4.65
CA THR A 190 -16.11 -7.69 -3.68
C THR A 190 -15.20 -7.16 -2.57
N MET A 191 -13.88 -7.19 -2.77
CA MET A 191 -12.85 -6.55 -1.92
C MET A 191 -13.25 -6.40 -0.45
N HIS A 192 -12.95 -7.44 0.35
CA HIS A 192 -13.22 -7.58 1.80
C HIS A 192 -14.56 -8.19 2.23
N ALA A 193 -15.51 -8.46 1.33
CA ALA A 193 -16.68 -9.25 1.72
C ALA A 193 -16.32 -10.73 1.99
N LYS A 194 -16.81 -11.31 3.09
CA LYS A 194 -16.73 -12.76 3.35
C LYS A 194 -17.44 -13.50 2.21
N GLN A 195 -16.70 -14.27 1.44
CA GLN A 195 -17.27 -15.09 0.38
C GLN A 195 -17.54 -16.51 0.90
N ARG A 196 -18.55 -17.18 0.36
CA ARG A 196 -18.65 -18.64 0.50
C ARG A 196 -17.92 -19.28 -0.66
N CYS A 197 -17.14 -20.30 -0.39
CA CYS A 197 -16.53 -21.08 -1.45
C CYS A 197 -17.63 -21.80 -2.25
N ASN A 198 -17.66 -21.59 -3.56
CA ASN A 198 -18.63 -22.24 -4.44
C ASN A 198 -18.53 -23.78 -4.42
N ASN A 199 -17.37 -24.34 -4.05
CA ASN A 199 -17.15 -25.78 -3.99
C ASN A 199 -17.46 -26.38 -2.59
N CYS A 200 -16.85 -25.82 -1.54
CA CYS A 200 -16.94 -26.36 -0.17
C CYS A 200 -18.09 -25.75 0.66
N GLN A 201 -18.73 -24.68 0.17
CA GLN A 201 -19.77 -23.87 0.84
C GLN A 201 -19.37 -23.29 2.22
N ARG A 202 -18.11 -23.46 2.63
CA ARG A 202 -17.53 -22.84 3.82
C ARG A 202 -17.23 -21.37 3.55
N TRP A 203 -17.22 -20.59 4.62
CA TRP A 203 -16.72 -19.21 4.58
C TRP A 203 -15.24 -19.22 4.20
N LEU A 204 -14.89 -18.40 3.21
CA LEU A 204 -13.54 -18.03 2.80
C LEU A 204 -13.04 -16.86 3.63
#